data_AF-A0A2E3HCA0-F1
#
_entry.id   AF-A0A2E3HCA0-F1
#
_cell.length_a   1.000
_cell.length_b   1.000
_cell.length_c   1.000
_cell.angle_alpha   90.00
_cell.angle_beta   90.00
_cell.angle_gamma   90.00
#
_symmetry.space_group_name_H-M   'P 1'
#
loop_
_entity.id
_entity.type
_entity.pdbx_description
1 polymer ?
#
loop_
_entity_poly.entity_id
_entity_poly.type
_entity_poly.pdbx_seq_one_letter_code
_entity_poly.pdbx_strand_id
1 'polypeptide(L)' 'MILKPRGIRPRYVSKVLNAAYLAPAIKRAILQGTQPPEFQAQDLLVSRSMDWEAQMSELGIPSVGGGQ' A
#
# COMPACT_ATOMS: atom_id res chain seq x y z
N MET A 1 -6.91 31.29 12.81
CA MET A 1 -5.50 30.85 12.89
C MET A 1 -5.30 29.76 11.86
N ILE A 2 -4.87 30.14 10.64
CA ILE A 2 -4.72 29.22 9.50
C ILE A 2 -3.33 28.60 9.60
N LEU A 3 -3.26 27.29 9.83
CA LEU A 3 -1.99 26.56 9.93
C LEU A 3 -1.29 26.58 8.56
N LYS A 4 -0.13 27.23 8.47
CA LYS A 4 0.76 27.10 7.31
C LYS A 4 1.12 25.61 7.14
N PRO A 5 0.94 24.99 5.97
CA PRO A 5 1.38 23.61 5.78
C PRO A 5 2.90 23.60 5.96
N ARG A 6 3.37 22.95 7.02
CA ARG A 6 4.79 22.81 7.36
C ARG A 6 5.51 22.00 6.29
N GLY A 7 5.83 22.61 5.14
CA GLY A 7 6.79 22.11 4.15
C GLY A 7 6.70 20.64 3.76
N ILE A 8 5.52 20.01 3.84
CA ILE A 8 5.39 18.60 3.49
C ILE A 8 5.36 18.52 1.97
N ARG A 9 6.41 17.94 1.39
CA ARG A 9 6.48 17.75 -0.07
C ARG A 9 5.29 16.87 -0.50
N PRO A 10 4.54 17.24 -1.55
CA PRO A 10 3.40 16.43 -2.01
C PRO A 10 3.75 14.96 -2.25
N ARG A 11 4.96 14.69 -2.78
CA ARG A 11 5.50 13.34 -2.96
C ARG A 11 5.63 12.55 -1.66
N TYR A 12 5.92 13.20 -0.54
CA TYR A 12 5.98 12.56 0.77
C TYR A 12 4.58 12.15 1.24
N VAL A 13 3.59 13.04 1.06
CA VAL A 13 2.18 12.73 1.39
C VAL A 13 1.70 11.54 0.56
N SER A 14 1.94 11.53 -0.75
CA SER A 14 1.54 10.41 -1.61
C SER A 14 2.19 9.09 -1.21
N LYS A 15 3.48 9.09 -0.81
CA LYS A 15 4.15 7.89 -0.31
C LYS A 15 3.54 7.37 0.99
N VAL A 16 3.27 8.26 1.94
CA VAL A 16 2.66 7.88 3.22
C VAL A 16 1.23 7.36 3.00
N LEU A 17 0.45 8.02 2.14
CA LEU A 17 -0.89 7.55 1.78
C LEU A 17 -0.85 6.20 1.07
N ASN A 18 0.06 5.98 0.12
CA ASN A 18 0.20 4.68 -0.56
C ASN A 18 0.58 3.54 0.40
N ALA A 19 1.44 3.81 1.38
CA ALA A 19 1.79 2.85 2.41
C ALA A 19 0.61 2.59 3.37
N ALA A 20 -0.12 3.63 3.76
CA ALA A 20 -1.28 3.51 4.63
C ALA A 20 -2.45 2.76 3.96
N TYR A 21 -2.66 2.98 2.67
CA TYR A 21 -3.75 2.43 1.86
C TYR A 21 -3.44 1.04 1.25
N LEU A 22 -2.56 0.28 1.89
CA LEU A 22 -2.37 -1.14 1.56
C LEU A 22 -3.67 -1.92 1.80
N ALA A 23 -4.05 -2.76 0.83
CA ALA A 23 -5.12 -3.73 1.03
C ALA A 23 -4.86 -4.58 2.31
N PRO A 24 -5.89 -4.87 3.13
CA PRO A 24 -5.74 -5.61 4.37
C PRO A 24 -5.10 -7.00 4.19
N ALA A 25 -5.38 -7.67 3.07
CA ALA A 25 -4.77 -8.96 2.74
C ALA A 25 -3.24 -8.87 2.62
N ILE A 26 -2.74 -7.80 2.00
CA ILE A 26 -1.29 -7.55 1.86
C ILE A 26 -0.67 -7.27 3.23
N LYS A 27 -1.31 -6.46 4.07
CA LYS A 27 -0.84 -6.21 5.45
C LYS A 27 -0.73 -7.52 6.23
N ARG A 28 -1.72 -8.42 6.08
CA ARG A 28 -1.68 -9.74 6.71
C ARG A 28 -0.56 -10.61 6.15
N ALA A 29 -0.33 -10.63 4.84
CA ALA A 29 0.75 -11.39 4.24
C ALA A 29 2.14 -10.94 4.72
N ILE A 30 2.35 -9.62 4.85
CA ILE A 30 3.57 -9.05 5.43
C ILE A 30 3.73 -9.48 6.90
N LEU A 31 2.69 -9.31 7.71
CA LEU A 31 2.71 -9.67 9.14
C LEU A 31 2.91 -11.17 9.37
N GLN A 32 2.41 -12.01 8.46
CA GLN A 32 2.53 -13.47 8.51
C GLN A 32 3.82 -14.00 7.88
N GLY A 33 4.61 -13.15 7.23
CA GLY A 33 5.79 -13.57 6.48
C GLY A 33 5.47 -14.43 5.26
N THR A 34 4.21 -14.44 4.80
CA THR A 34 3.73 -15.15 3.61
C THR A 34 3.71 -14.25 2.38
N GLN A 35 4.38 -13.10 2.47
CA GLN A 35 4.57 -12.21 1.33
C GLN A 35 5.34 -12.93 0.21
N PRO A 36 5.00 -12.68 -1.06
CA PRO A 36 5.73 -13.27 -2.17
C PRO A 36 7.22 -12.88 -2.15
N PRO A 37 8.14 -13.76 -2.57
CA PRO A 37 9.58 -13.47 -2.55
C PRO A 37 9.99 -12.29 -3.45
N GLU A 38 9.19 -11.99 -4.47
CA GLU A 38 9.32 -10.82 -5.33
C GLU A 38 8.89 -9.51 -4.65
N PHE A 39 8.14 -9.59 -3.53
CA PHE A 39 7.63 -8.42 -2.82
C PHE A 39 8.65 -7.87 -1.83
N GLN A 40 9.18 -6.69 -2.14
CA GLN A 40 10.18 -6.02 -1.32
C GLN A 40 9.61 -4.76 -0.66
N ALA A 41 10.24 -4.34 0.44
CA ALA A 41 9.83 -3.13 1.16
C ALA A 41 9.87 -1.85 0.31
N GLN A 42 10.71 -1.83 -0.74
CA GLN A 42 10.76 -0.72 -1.70
C GLN A 42 9.50 -0.60 -2.54
N ASP A 43 8.78 -1.69 -2.79
CA ASP A 43 7.54 -1.72 -3.57
C ASP A 43 6.39 -1.03 -2.82
N LEU A 44 6.47 -0.97 -1.49
CA LEU A 44 5.55 -0.19 -0.64
C LEU A 44 5.67 1.33 -0.88
N LEU A 45 6.81 1.79 -1.39
CA LEU A 45 7.14 3.20 -1.59
C LEU A 45 6.90 3.69 -3.02
N VAL A 46 6.54 2.77 -3.94
CA VAL A 46 6.23 3.07 -5.33
C VAL A 46 4.80 3.63 -5.43
N SER A 47 4.56 4.47 -6.44
CA SER A 47 3.19 4.92 -6.73
C SER A 47 2.40 3.73 -7.25
N ARG A 48 1.27 3.43 -6.60
CA ARG A 48 0.45 2.25 -6.88
C ARG A 48 -1.01 2.63 -7.04
N SER A 49 -1.79 1.73 -7.64
CA SER A 49 -3.22 1.91 -7.74
C SER A 49 -3.85 2.00 -6.33
N MET A 50 -4.85 2.86 -6.17
CA MET A 50 -5.62 2.96 -4.92
C MET A 50 -6.73 1.89 -4.84
N ASP A 51 -6.93 1.14 -5.93
CA ASP A 51 -7.83 0.00 -5.99
C ASP A 51 -7.18 -1.25 -5.38
N TRP A 52 -7.82 -1.85 -4.37
CA TRP A 52 -7.27 -2.99 -3.65
C TRP A 52 -7.22 -4.28 -4.49
N GLU A 53 -8.11 -4.44 -5.45
CA GLU A 53 -8.13 -5.61 -6.35
C GLU A 53 -6.98 -5.50 -7.36
N ALA A 54 -6.78 -4.31 -7.92
CA ALA A 54 -5.62 -4.00 -8.76
C ALA A 54 -4.30 -4.19 -7.99
N GLN A 55 -4.25 -3.75 -6.71
CA GLN A 55 -3.07 -3.95 -5.86
C GLN A 55 -2.75 -5.43 -5.61
N MET A 56 -3.76 -6.30 -5.51
CA MET A 56 -3.54 -7.74 -5.31
C MET A 56 -2.97 -8.38 -6.56
N SER A 57 -3.46 -8.00 -7.75
CA SER A 57 -2.92 -8.43 -9.05
C SER A 57 -1.48 -7.96 -9.27
N GLU A 58 -1.20 -6.68 -9.00
CA GLU A 58 0.14 -6.07 -9.15
C GLU A 58 1.20 -6.75 -8.25
N LEU A 59 0.78 -7.29 -7.11
CA LEU A 59 1.66 -7.87 -6.10
C LEU A 59 1.66 -9.39 -6.07
N GLY A 60 0.97 -10.06 -6.99
CA GLY A 60 0.90 -11.52 -7.05
C GLY A 60 0.24 -12.16 -5.82
N ILE A 61 -0.50 -11.39 -5.02
CA ILE A 61 -1.21 -11.90 -3.85
C ILE A 61 -2.58 -12.38 -4.33
N PRO A 62 -2.96 -13.66 -4.11
CA PRO A 62 -4.26 -14.16 -4.52
C PRO A 62 -5.34 -13.31 -3.88
N SER A 63 -6.23 -12.75 -4.70
CA SER A 63 -7.37 -11.97 -4.24
C SER A 63 -8.15 -12.81 -3.23
N VAL A 64 -8.00 -12.50 -1.95
CA VAL A 64 -8.87 -13.04 -0.92
C VAL A 64 -10.17 -12.31 -1.13
N GLY A 65 -11.05 -12.93 -1.92
CA GLY A 65 -12.38 -12.43 -2.23
C GLY A 65 -13.02 -11.85 -0.97
N GLY A 66 -13.45 -10.60 -1.07
CA GLY A 66 -14.28 -9.97 -0.07
C GLY A 66 -15.57 -10.79 0.06
N GLY A 67 -15.62 -11.64 1.08
CA GLY A 67 -16.88 -12.18 1.56
C GLY A 67 -17.66 -11.08 2.26
N GLN A 68 -18.83 -10.78 1.68
CA GLN A 68 -20.04 -10.16 2.25
C GLN A 68 -19.92 -8.80 2.94
#